data_AF-A0A8J9U066-F1
#
_entry.id   AF-A0A8J9U066-F1
#
_cell.length_a   1.000
_cell.length_b   1.000
_cell.length_c   1.000
_cell.angle_alpha   90.00
_cell.angle_beta   90.00
_cell.angle_gamma   90.00
#
_symmetry.space_group_name_H-M   'P 1'
#
loop_
_entity.id
_entity.type
_entity.pdbx_description
1 polymer ?
#
loop_
_entity_poly.entity_id
_entity_poly.type
_entity_poly.pdbx_seq_one_letter_code
_entity_poly.pdbx_strand_id
1 'polypeptide(L)'
;VILITNSDEGWVKYSCERYLPRLLPVLEGYRIVSARTLYERFYPGQPLCWKAAAFAHEVNELYESMSASDDSAMNGSMESTDVSSTDSEEEKPSMDEEEKKCINTNLSFLGEREIISFGDSMEERTAVRIVAEQLGATPKSVMFIQLPTPVQILGQLQMVAAHMKFVCEHKSSLDLEITTEQAQRCADAHLRRYKLGSYRQLQYLPRSGTDEAIVPGETTLEPNVVAS
;
A
#
# COMPACT_ATOMS: atom_id res chain seq x y z
N VAL A 1 8.86 -2.94 2.35
CA VAL A 1 7.58 -2.24 2.58
C VAL A 1 7.70 -0.85 1.97
N ILE A 2 6.72 -0.46 1.16
CA ILE A 2 6.64 0.86 0.52
C ILE A 2 5.28 1.46 0.86
N LEU A 3 5.24 2.76 1.18
CA LEU A 3 3.99 3.47 1.45
C LEU A 3 3.57 4.21 0.18
N ILE A 4 2.55 3.73 -0.51
CA ILE A 4 2.01 4.38 -1.71
C ILE A 4 0.71 5.08 -1.34
N THR A 5 0.58 6.39 -1.58
CA THR A 5 -0.63 7.18 -1.29
C THR A 5 -1.19 7.89 -2.52
N ASN A 6 -2.51 8.02 -2.60
CA ASN A 6 -3.19 8.86 -3.60
C ASN A 6 -3.32 10.33 -3.17
N SER A 7 -2.68 10.72 -2.07
CA SER A 7 -2.56 12.12 -1.65
C SER A 7 -1.32 12.78 -2.26
N ASP A 8 -1.26 14.09 -2.21
CA ASP A 8 -0.11 14.87 -2.68
C ASP A 8 1.19 14.55 -1.91
N GLU A 9 2.33 14.80 -2.57
CA GLU A 9 3.65 14.68 -1.95
C GLU A 9 3.73 15.45 -0.62
N GLY A 10 4.36 14.83 0.38
CA GLY A 10 4.47 15.39 1.73
C GLY A 10 3.24 15.17 2.62
N TRP A 11 2.09 14.74 2.10
CA TRP A 11 0.86 14.56 2.90
C TRP A 11 1.04 13.59 4.09
N VAL A 12 1.74 12.46 3.88
CA VAL A 12 1.99 11.47 4.94
C VAL A 12 2.79 12.07 6.09
N LYS A 13 3.86 12.82 5.75
CA LYS A 13 4.73 13.48 6.73
C LYS A 13 3.94 14.55 7.49
N TYR A 14 3.24 15.43 6.78
CA TYR A 14 2.41 16.48 7.37
C TYR A 14 1.34 15.91 8.31
N SER A 15 0.66 14.83 7.90
CA SER A 15 -0.34 14.15 8.72
C SER A 15 0.29 13.59 10.01
N CYS A 16 1.46 12.96 9.91
CA CYS A 16 2.16 12.44 11.08
C CYS A 16 2.65 13.54 12.01
N GLU A 17 3.22 14.63 11.50
CA GLU A 17 3.61 15.80 12.31
C GLU A 17 2.45 16.34 13.15
N ARG A 18 1.25 16.36 12.56
CA ARG A 18 0.06 16.92 13.21
C ARG A 18 -0.61 15.97 14.20
N TYR A 19 -0.73 14.69 13.86
CA TYR A 19 -1.57 13.75 14.61
C TYR A 19 -0.80 12.63 15.30
N LEU A 20 0.36 12.22 14.78
CA LEU A 20 1.13 11.06 15.26
C LEU A 20 2.65 11.33 15.20
N PRO A 21 3.17 12.38 15.89
CA PRO A 21 4.56 12.86 15.70
C PRO A 21 5.61 11.82 16.09
N ARG A 22 5.25 10.87 16.97
CA ARG A 22 6.12 9.76 17.36
C ARG A 22 6.39 8.76 16.23
N LEU A 23 5.63 8.81 15.13
CA LEU A 23 5.88 7.98 13.95
C LEU A 23 6.91 8.58 13.00
N LEU A 24 7.28 9.86 13.13
CA LEU A 24 8.21 10.49 12.19
C LEU A 24 9.57 9.78 12.12
N PRO A 25 10.24 9.43 13.24
CA PRO A 25 11.51 8.70 13.17
C PRO A 25 11.37 7.31 12.55
N VAL A 26 10.17 6.71 12.65
CA VAL A 26 9.89 5.41 12.04
C VAL A 26 9.71 5.55 10.53
N LEU A 27 9.03 6.61 10.08
CA LEU A 27 8.77 6.87 8.66
C LEU A 27 10.04 7.12 7.85
N GLU A 28 11.10 7.65 8.45
CA GLU A 28 12.40 7.86 7.78
C GLU A 28 12.99 6.57 7.21
N GLY A 29 12.66 5.41 7.78
CA GLY A 29 13.11 4.11 7.30
C GLY A 29 12.32 3.53 6.13
N TYR A 30 11.26 4.21 5.66
CA TYR A 30 10.38 3.70 4.61
C TYR A 30 10.35 4.61 3.39
N ARG A 31 10.32 3.99 2.20
CA ARG A 31 10.04 4.70 0.95
C ARG A 31 8.56 5.11 0.91
N ILE A 32 8.31 6.38 0.66
CA ILE A 32 6.97 6.96 0.55
C ILE A 32 6.79 7.50 -0.87
N VAL A 33 5.70 7.11 -1.53
CA VAL A 33 5.39 7.43 -2.92
C VAL A 33 4.02 8.10 -2.97
N SER A 34 3.97 9.33 -3.50
CA SER A 34 2.71 9.96 -3.87
C SER A 34 2.35 9.55 -5.30
N ALA A 35 1.44 8.59 -5.42
CA ALA A 35 0.94 8.13 -6.72
C ALA A 35 0.26 9.29 -7.47
N ARG A 36 -0.50 10.14 -6.76
CA ARG A 36 -1.15 11.31 -7.36
C ARG A 36 -0.13 12.28 -7.96
N THR A 37 0.84 12.74 -7.17
CA THR A 37 1.81 13.74 -7.65
C THR A 37 2.61 13.23 -8.85
N LEU A 38 2.97 11.94 -8.88
CA LEU A 38 3.72 11.36 -9.97
C LEU A 38 2.89 11.13 -11.25
N TYR A 39 1.63 10.70 -11.11
CA TYR A 39 0.87 10.13 -12.23
C TYR A 39 -0.39 10.90 -12.63
N GLU A 40 -0.85 11.90 -11.85
CA GLU A 40 -2.05 12.69 -12.18
C GLU A 40 -1.92 13.43 -13.52
N ARG A 41 -0.72 13.88 -13.87
CA ARG A 41 -0.45 14.50 -15.17
C ARG A 41 -0.74 13.56 -16.35
N PHE A 42 -0.49 12.26 -16.18
CA PHE A 42 -0.69 11.25 -17.23
C PHE A 42 -2.12 10.70 -17.22
N TYR A 43 -2.77 10.64 -16.06
CA TYR A 43 -4.11 10.10 -15.89
C TYR A 43 -5.03 11.07 -15.13
N PRO A 44 -5.40 12.24 -15.68
CA PRO A 44 -6.17 13.23 -14.94
C PRO A 44 -7.49 12.67 -14.39
N GLY A 45 -7.77 12.91 -13.10
CA GLY A 45 -8.99 12.46 -12.43
C GLY A 45 -9.16 10.95 -12.27
N GLN A 46 -8.08 10.15 -12.44
CA GLN A 46 -8.15 8.68 -12.41
C GLN A 46 -7.26 8.09 -11.29
N PRO A 47 -7.71 8.11 -10.03
CA PRO A 47 -6.91 7.69 -8.88
C PRO A 47 -6.49 6.21 -8.90
N LEU A 48 -7.31 5.34 -9.51
CA LEU A 48 -6.94 3.94 -9.74
C LEU A 48 -5.71 3.84 -10.66
N CYS A 49 -5.68 4.60 -11.76
CA CYS A 49 -4.57 4.60 -12.69
C CYS A 49 -3.28 5.12 -12.04
N TRP A 50 -3.36 6.13 -11.18
CA TRP A 50 -2.21 6.60 -10.40
C TRP A 50 -1.63 5.49 -9.54
N LYS A 51 -2.51 4.80 -8.81
CA LYS A 51 -2.12 3.73 -7.90
C LYS A 51 -1.52 2.55 -8.67
N ALA A 52 -2.17 2.11 -9.74
CA ALA A 52 -1.68 1.00 -10.57
C ALA A 52 -0.31 1.32 -11.19
N ALA A 53 -0.12 2.53 -11.73
CA ALA A 53 1.16 2.96 -12.29
C ALA A 53 2.27 3.01 -11.22
N ALA A 54 1.97 3.54 -10.03
CA ALA A 54 2.91 3.55 -8.92
C ALA A 54 3.27 2.13 -8.47
N PHE A 55 2.30 1.22 -8.33
CA PHE A 55 2.57 -0.17 -7.98
C PHE A 55 3.45 -0.84 -9.05
N ALA A 56 3.13 -0.69 -10.33
CA ALA A 56 3.90 -1.29 -11.41
C ALA A 56 5.36 -0.80 -11.42
N HIS A 57 5.56 0.52 -11.29
CA HIS A 57 6.89 1.12 -11.24
C HIS A 57 7.69 0.60 -10.05
N GLU A 58 7.14 0.69 -8.83
CA GLU A 58 7.85 0.29 -7.61
C GLU A 58 8.16 -1.21 -7.57
N VAL A 59 7.25 -2.05 -8.07
CA VAL A 59 7.45 -3.51 -8.07
C VAL A 59 8.49 -3.92 -9.12
N ASN A 60 8.49 -3.31 -10.30
CA ASN A 60 9.50 -3.59 -11.32
C ASN A 60 10.90 -3.20 -10.86
N GLU A 61 11.06 -1.98 -10.31
CA GLU A 61 12.34 -1.52 -9.77
C GLU A 61 12.87 -2.45 -8.67
N LEU A 62 11.99 -2.94 -7.79
CA LEU A 62 12.37 -3.92 -6.78
C LEU A 62 12.83 -5.25 -7.38
N TYR A 63 12.11 -5.80 -8.34
CA TYR A 63 12.49 -7.08 -8.96
C TYR A 63 13.75 -6.98 -9.82
N GLU A 64 13.93 -5.88 -10.55
CA GLU A 64 15.15 -5.64 -11.34
C GLU A 64 16.38 -5.50 -10.43
N SER A 65 16.23 -4.79 -9.31
CA SER A 65 17.30 -4.65 -8.33
C SER A 65 17.72 -6.01 -7.71
N MET A 66 16.78 -6.95 -7.55
CA MET A 66 17.05 -8.30 -7.05
C MET A 66 17.76 -9.18 -8.08
N SER A 67 17.38 -9.08 -9.37
CA SER A 67 18.06 -9.83 -10.44
C SER A 67 19.50 -9.35 -10.67
N ALA A 68 19.75 -8.04 -10.56
CA ALA A 68 21.09 -7.48 -10.77
C ALA A 68 22.11 -7.91 -9.70
N SER A 69 21.66 -8.29 -8.50
CA SER A 69 22.53 -8.82 -7.45
C SER A 69 22.99 -10.26 -7.68
N ASP A 70 22.19 -11.11 -8.34
CA ASP A 70 22.52 -12.53 -8.57
C ASP A 70 23.49 -12.73 -9.76
N ASP A 71 23.47 -11.86 -10.76
CA ASP A 71 24.37 -11.95 -11.93
C ASP A 71 25.84 -11.64 -11.59
N SER A 72 26.11 -11.06 -10.42
CA SER A 72 27.48 -10.80 -9.94
C SER A 72 28.23 -12.07 -9.52
N ALA A 73 27.54 -13.21 -9.38
CA ALA A 73 28.14 -14.48 -8.96
C ALA A 73 28.55 -15.43 -10.11
N MET A 74 28.26 -15.11 -11.37
CA MET A 74 28.48 -16.05 -12.51
C MET A 74 29.37 -15.54 -13.64
N ASN A 75 29.90 -14.31 -13.60
CA ASN A 75 30.75 -13.83 -14.69
C ASN A 75 32.25 -14.14 -14.48
N GLY A 76 32.61 -15.39 -14.72
CA GLY A 76 33.98 -15.82 -15.00
C GLY A 76 34.10 -16.38 -16.42
N SER A 77 34.86 -15.68 -17.28
CA SER A 77 35.39 -16.08 -18.60
C SER A 77 34.47 -15.78 -19.81
N MET A 78 34.73 -14.74 -20.64
CA MET A 78 35.70 -14.64 -21.76
C MET A 78 35.57 -15.80 -22.78
N GLU A 79 35.51 -15.66 -24.11
CA GLU A 79 35.78 -14.57 -25.07
C GLU A 79 35.27 -14.97 -26.49
N SER A 80 35.23 -13.99 -27.39
CA SER A 80 34.78 -13.89 -28.79
C SER A 80 35.37 -14.88 -29.83
N THR A 81 34.66 -15.16 -30.95
CA THR A 81 34.99 -14.69 -32.33
C THR A 81 34.25 -15.42 -33.48
N ASP A 82 33.73 -14.58 -34.40
CA ASP A 82 33.78 -14.61 -35.88
C ASP A 82 32.98 -15.59 -36.80
N VAL A 83 32.04 -14.95 -37.54
CA VAL A 83 31.70 -14.91 -39.00
C VAL A 83 31.73 -16.16 -39.91
N SER A 84 30.64 -16.36 -40.67
CA SER A 84 30.63 -16.47 -42.16
C SER A 84 29.22 -16.73 -42.72
N SER A 85 28.88 -16.03 -43.81
CA SER A 85 27.66 -16.12 -44.63
C SER A 85 27.58 -17.37 -45.50
N THR A 86 26.37 -17.85 -45.85
CA THR A 86 25.97 -18.34 -47.19
C THR A 86 24.45 -18.48 -47.31
N ASP A 87 23.90 -17.99 -48.42
CA ASP A 87 22.51 -18.13 -48.91
C ASP A 87 22.07 -19.59 -49.07
N SER A 88 20.78 -19.86 -48.79
CA SER A 88 19.87 -20.66 -49.64
C SER A 88 18.43 -20.54 -49.13
N GLU A 89 17.52 -20.29 -50.05
CA GLU A 89 16.07 -20.19 -49.89
C GLU A 89 15.46 -21.52 -49.46
N GLU A 90 14.56 -21.53 -48.45
CA GLU A 90 13.30 -22.31 -48.47
C GLU A 90 12.44 -22.06 -47.20
N GLU A 91 11.16 -21.79 -47.46
CA GLU A 91 9.94 -21.87 -46.63
C GLU A 91 9.86 -21.22 -45.23
N LYS A 92 8.99 -20.20 -45.12
CA LYS A 92 8.55 -19.55 -43.88
C LYS A 92 7.51 -20.40 -43.12
N PRO A 93 7.74 -20.73 -41.84
CA PRO A 93 6.70 -20.73 -40.82
C PRO A 93 6.66 -19.37 -40.11
N SER A 94 5.47 -18.97 -39.71
CA SER A 94 5.14 -17.71 -39.05
C SER A 94 5.94 -17.44 -37.77
N MET A 95 6.68 -16.33 -37.76
CA MET A 95 7.20 -15.66 -36.55
C MET A 95 5.99 -15.21 -35.72
N ASP A 96 5.78 -15.76 -34.51
CA ASP A 96 5.03 -15.11 -33.42
C ASP A 96 5.01 -15.88 -32.07
N GLU A 97 5.59 -17.09 -31.97
CA GLU A 97 5.48 -17.92 -30.74
C GLU A 97 6.82 -18.31 -30.08
N GLU A 98 7.95 -18.28 -30.80
CA GLU A 98 9.23 -18.76 -30.23
C GLU A 98 9.98 -17.72 -29.40
N GLU A 99 9.83 -16.42 -29.69
CA GLU A 99 10.50 -15.35 -28.94
C GLU A 99 9.89 -15.14 -27.53
N LYS A 100 8.62 -15.55 -27.34
CA LYS A 100 7.96 -15.57 -26.02
C LYS A 100 8.37 -16.77 -25.16
N LYS A 101 8.92 -17.83 -25.76
CA LYS A 101 9.25 -19.07 -25.05
C LYS A 101 10.62 -19.00 -24.37
N CYS A 102 11.60 -18.37 -25.00
CA CYS A 102 12.95 -18.22 -24.44
C CYS A 102 13.02 -17.20 -23.29
N ILE A 103 12.09 -16.23 -23.22
CA ILE A 103 11.95 -15.36 -22.03
C ILE A 103 11.33 -16.15 -20.86
N ASN A 104 10.33 -16.99 -21.13
CA ASN A 104 9.62 -17.75 -20.11
C ASN A 104 10.49 -18.80 -19.41
N THR A 105 11.48 -19.37 -20.10
CA THR A 105 12.34 -20.41 -19.53
C THR A 105 13.33 -19.90 -18.49
N ASN A 106 13.73 -18.63 -18.52
CA ASN A 106 14.66 -18.05 -17.54
C ASN A 106 13.98 -17.44 -16.31
N LEU A 107 12.65 -17.23 -16.32
CA LEU A 107 11.90 -16.74 -15.15
C LEU A 107 11.49 -17.84 -14.17
N SER A 108 11.58 -19.12 -14.56
CA SER A 108 11.17 -20.25 -13.71
C SER A 108 12.12 -20.54 -12.53
N PHE A 109 13.27 -19.87 -12.48
CA PHE A 109 14.27 -20.01 -11.41
C PHE A 109 14.20 -18.93 -10.33
N LEU A 110 13.40 -17.88 -10.54
CA LEU A 110 13.13 -16.86 -9.53
C LEU A 110 11.92 -17.33 -8.73
N GLY A 111 12.06 -17.47 -7.41
CA GLY A 111 10.99 -17.96 -6.54
C GLY A 111 9.66 -17.23 -6.73
N GLU A 112 8.57 -17.83 -6.25
CA GLU A 112 7.20 -17.29 -6.33
C GLU A 112 7.19 -15.78 -5.98
N ARG A 113 6.94 -14.93 -6.98
CA ARG A 113 6.82 -13.49 -6.81
C ARG A 113 5.49 -13.18 -6.13
N GLU A 114 5.49 -12.31 -5.14
CA GLU A 114 4.28 -11.97 -4.39
C GLU A 114 4.16 -10.45 -4.24
N ILE A 115 2.93 -9.94 -4.30
CA ILE A 115 2.63 -8.53 -4.04
C ILE A 115 1.59 -8.48 -2.94
N ILE A 116 1.99 -7.95 -1.78
CA ILE A 116 1.14 -7.88 -0.58
C ILE A 116 0.81 -6.42 -0.29
N SER A 117 -0.48 -6.11 -0.17
CA SER A 117 -0.96 -4.76 0.11
C SER A 117 -1.92 -4.71 1.30
N PHE A 118 -1.82 -3.60 2.02
CA PHE A 118 -2.67 -3.24 3.15
C PHE A 118 -3.15 -1.81 2.94
N GLY A 119 -4.46 -1.58 2.89
CA GLY A 119 -5.02 -0.26 2.60
C GLY A 119 -6.54 -0.22 2.69
N ASP A 120 -7.12 0.97 2.74
CA ASP A 120 -8.57 1.19 2.93
C ASP A 120 -9.34 1.44 1.61
N SER A 121 -8.65 1.53 0.48
CA SER A 121 -9.26 1.91 -0.79
C SER A 121 -9.45 0.73 -1.75
N MET A 122 -10.50 0.81 -2.58
CA MET A 122 -10.70 -0.13 -3.68
C MET A 122 -9.64 0.04 -4.77
N GLU A 123 -9.08 1.25 -4.89
CA GLU A 123 -7.97 1.57 -5.78
C GLU A 123 -6.74 0.73 -5.46
N GLU A 124 -6.38 0.60 -4.16
CA GLU A 124 -5.28 -0.26 -3.70
C GLU A 124 -5.52 -1.73 -4.04
N ARG A 125 -6.69 -2.23 -3.64
CA ARG A 125 -7.10 -3.62 -3.86
C ARG A 125 -7.07 -4.00 -5.35
N THR A 126 -7.54 -3.09 -6.21
CA THR A 126 -7.60 -3.30 -7.65
C THR A 126 -6.22 -3.18 -8.30
N ALA A 127 -5.41 -2.19 -7.89
CA ALA A 127 -4.07 -1.98 -8.42
C ALA A 127 -3.16 -3.21 -8.21
N VAL A 128 -3.20 -3.80 -7.01
CA VAL A 128 -2.44 -5.02 -6.68
C VAL A 128 -2.77 -6.16 -7.62
N ARG A 129 -4.07 -6.41 -7.85
CA ARG A 129 -4.52 -7.50 -8.72
C ARG A 129 -4.04 -7.30 -10.16
N ILE A 130 -4.19 -6.09 -10.70
CA ILE A 130 -3.76 -5.75 -12.07
C ILE A 130 -2.25 -5.95 -12.22
N VAL A 131 -1.46 -5.38 -11.31
CA VAL A 131 0.00 -5.43 -11.41
C VAL A 131 0.53 -6.84 -11.17
N ALA A 132 -0.05 -7.59 -10.23
CA ALA A 132 0.33 -8.97 -10.00
C ALA A 132 0.08 -9.85 -11.23
N GLU A 133 -1.07 -9.68 -11.89
CA GLU A 133 -1.41 -10.37 -13.13
C GLU A 133 -0.41 -10.07 -14.26
N GLN A 134 -0.04 -8.79 -14.42
CA GLN A 134 0.93 -8.36 -15.43
C GLN A 134 2.34 -8.93 -15.21
N LEU A 135 2.72 -9.18 -13.95
CA LEU A 135 4.07 -9.62 -13.57
C LEU A 135 4.17 -11.11 -13.25
N GLY A 136 3.07 -11.87 -13.42
CA GLY A 136 3.02 -13.28 -13.03
C GLY A 136 3.28 -13.51 -11.54
N ALA A 137 2.86 -12.56 -10.69
CA ALA A 137 3.02 -12.62 -9.24
C ALA A 137 1.70 -13.00 -8.55
N THR A 138 1.78 -13.52 -7.32
CA THR A 138 0.62 -13.85 -6.48
C THR A 138 0.14 -12.59 -5.73
N PRO A 139 -1.10 -12.11 -5.98
CA PRO A 139 -1.65 -10.96 -5.28
C PRO A 139 -2.19 -11.33 -3.90
N LYS A 140 -1.84 -10.54 -2.88
CA LYS A 140 -2.44 -10.61 -1.55
C LYS A 140 -2.87 -9.21 -1.12
N SER A 141 -4.11 -9.06 -0.67
CA SER A 141 -4.61 -7.77 -0.21
C SER A 141 -5.45 -7.90 1.05
N VAL A 142 -5.30 -6.93 1.94
CA VAL A 142 -6.12 -6.75 3.14
C VAL A 142 -6.73 -5.36 3.09
N MET A 143 -8.06 -5.31 2.90
CA MET A 143 -8.84 -4.09 2.85
C MET A 143 -9.26 -3.64 4.25
N PHE A 144 -8.92 -2.41 4.59
CA PHE A 144 -9.29 -1.72 5.81
C PHE A 144 -10.64 -1.02 5.66
N ILE A 145 -11.28 -0.75 6.80
CA ILE A 145 -12.52 0.01 6.89
C ILE A 145 -12.26 1.45 6.47
N GLN A 146 -13.07 1.96 5.55
CA GLN A 146 -13.09 3.37 5.19
C GLN A 146 -13.70 4.21 6.30
N LEU A 147 -13.07 5.36 6.61
CA LEU A 147 -13.51 6.28 7.67
C LEU A 147 -13.73 5.59 9.03
N PRO A 148 -12.74 4.85 9.56
CA PRO A 148 -12.90 4.11 10.80
C PRO A 148 -12.97 5.04 12.01
N THR A 149 -13.75 4.65 13.02
CA THR A 149 -13.66 5.27 14.35
C THR A 149 -12.30 4.95 15.01
N PRO A 150 -11.83 5.74 15.99
CA PRO A 150 -10.59 5.44 16.70
C PRO A 150 -10.55 4.02 17.33
N VAL A 151 -11.71 3.53 17.78
CA VAL A 151 -11.84 2.16 18.33
C VAL A 151 -11.66 1.12 17.22
N GLN A 152 -12.22 1.35 16.03
CA GLN A 152 -12.01 0.48 14.88
C GLN A 152 -10.56 0.54 14.37
N ILE A 153 -9.88 1.69 14.42
CA ILE A 153 -8.44 1.78 14.11
C ILE A 153 -7.64 0.86 15.04
N LEU A 154 -7.88 0.91 16.36
CA LEU A 154 -7.24 0.00 17.31
C LEU A 154 -7.49 -1.46 16.95
N GLY A 155 -8.74 -1.82 16.65
CA GLY A 155 -9.11 -3.17 16.26
C GLY A 155 -8.40 -3.65 14.99
N GLN A 156 -8.38 -2.82 13.95
CA GLN A 156 -7.69 -3.12 12.70
C GLN A 156 -6.19 -3.34 12.91
N LEU A 157 -5.54 -2.46 13.68
CA LEU A 157 -4.12 -2.61 14.00
C LEU A 157 -3.82 -3.90 14.77
N GLN A 158 -4.68 -4.28 15.73
CA GLN A 158 -4.54 -5.54 16.46
C GLN A 158 -4.73 -6.76 15.55
N MET A 159 -5.73 -6.72 14.66
CA MET A 159 -5.97 -7.80 13.70
C MET A 159 -4.79 -7.98 12.76
N VAL A 160 -4.28 -6.89 12.17
CA VAL A 160 -3.13 -6.94 11.27
C VAL A 160 -1.88 -7.44 11.99
N ALA A 161 -1.58 -6.93 13.19
CA ALA A 161 -0.41 -7.37 13.95
C ALA A 161 -0.48 -8.87 14.30
N ALA A 162 -1.66 -9.38 14.66
CA ALA A 162 -1.85 -10.79 15.00
C ALA A 162 -1.77 -11.73 13.79
N HIS A 163 -2.18 -11.27 12.59
CA HIS A 163 -2.31 -12.11 11.40
C HIS A 163 -1.26 -11.79 10.31
N MET A 164 -0.32 -10.88 10.56
CA MET A 164 0.72 -10.49 9.60
C MET A 164 1.45 -11.71 9.03
N LYS A 165 1.87 -12.64 9.91
CA LYS A 165 2.55 -13.87 9.53
C LYS A 165 1.69 -14.75 8.60
N PHE A 166 0.41 -14.90 8.91
CA PHE A 166 -0.52 -15.66 8.08
C PHE A 166 -0.62 -15.07 6.67
N VAL A 167 -0.80 -13.75 6.54
CA VAL A 167 -0.90 -13.07 5.24
C VAL A 167 0.39 -13.25 4.43
N CYS A 168 1.54 -13.07 5.07
CA CYS A 168 2.84 -13.20 4.40
C CYS A 168 3.15 -14.64 3.96
N GLU A 169 2.87 -15.64 4.78
CA GLU A 169 3.22 -17.05 4.48
C GLU A 169 2.18 -17.79 3.63
N HIS A 170 0.99 -17.21 3.43
CA HIS A 170 -0.07 -17.83 2.64
C HIS A 170 0.34 -18.04 1.17
N LYS A 171 0.19 -19.24 0.60
CA LYS A 171 0.77 -19.56 -0.71
C LYS A 171 -0.07 -19.16 -1.93
N SER A 172 -1.37 -18.98 -1.75
CA SER A 172 -2.27 -18.59 -2.82
C SER A 172 -2.59 -17.10 -2.80
N SER A 173 -3.27 -16.63 -3.85
CA SER A 173 -3.86 -15.30 -3.84
C SER A 173 -4.78 -15.13 -2.64
N LEU A 174 -4.72 -13.96 -2.00
CA LEU A 174 -5.50 -13.66 -0.80
C LEU A 174 -6.22 -12.33 -0.96
N ASP A 175 -7.51 -12.30 -0.67
CA ASP A 175 -8.33 -11.10 -0.76
C ASP A 175 -9.23 -11.01 0.47
N LEU A 176 -8.77 -10.25 1.46
CA LEU A 176 -9.42 -10.12 2.76
C LEU A 176 -9.96 -8.72 2.96
N GLU A 177 -11.06 -8.61 3.68
CA GLU A 177 -11.67 -7.35 4.08
C GLU A 177 -12.00 -7.39 5.57
N ILE A 178 -11.54 -6.38 6.31
CA ILE A 178 -11.84 -6.25 7.73
C ILE A 178 -13.23 -5.62 7.88
N THR A 179 -14.17 -6.35 8.47
CA THR A 179 -15.51 -5.79 8.72
C THR A 179 -15.53 -4.89 9.94
N THR A 180 -16.51 -3.98 9.98
CA THR A 180 -16.79 -3.10 11.12
C THR A 180 -16.97 -3.86 12.43
N GLU A 181 -17.66 -5.00 12.40
CA GLU A 181 -17.92 -5.83 13.57
C GLU A 181 -16.66 -6.55 14.03
N GLN A 182 -15.82 -7.02 13.10
CA GLN A 182 -14.55 -7.67 13.43
C GLN A 182 -13.60 -6.70 14.12
N ALA A 183 -13.41 -5.51 13.54
CA ALA A 183 -12.57 -4.47 14.14
C ALA A 183 -13.10 -4.06 15.53
N GLN A 184 -14.41 -3.85 15.67
CA GLN A 184 -15.01 -3.49 16.96
C GLN A 184 -14.80 -4.59 18.02
N ARG A 185 -15.07 -5.86 17.67
CA ARG A 185 -14.88 -6.99 18.58
C ARG A 185 -13.43 -7.16 19.01
N CYS A 186 -12.49 -7.00 18.07
CA CYS A 186 -11.07 -7.11 18.36
C CYS A 186 -10.62 -5.99 19.32
N ALA A 187 -11.06 -4.75 19.07
CA ALA A 187 -10.77 -3.62 19.93
C ALA A 187 -11.35 -3.79 21.34
N ASP A 188 -12.61 -4.22 21.47
CA ASP A 188 -13.26 -4.45 22.76
C ASP A 188 -12.52 -5.53 23.58
N ALA A 189 -12.09 -6.62 22.92
CA ALA A 189 -11.29 -7.65 23.56
C ALA A 189 -9.93 -7.12 24.04
N HIS A 190 -9.27 -6.29 23.23
CA HIS A 190 -8.01 -5.65 23.60
C HIS A 190 -8.19 -4.71 24.80
N LEU A 191 -9.16 -3.79 24.76
CA LEU A 191 -9.39 -2.81 25.83
C LEU A 191 -9.72 -3.48 27.17
N ARG A 192 -10.54 -4.55 27.15
CA ARG A 192 -10.84 -5.36 28.35
C ARG A 192 -9.57 -5.91 29.00
N ARG A 193 -8.61 -6.38 28.20
CA ARG A 193 -7.34 -6.95 28.70
C ARG A 193 -6.48 -5.92 29.43
N TYR A 194 -6.52 -4.66 29.00
CA TYR A 194 -5.75 -3.57 29.60
C TYR A 194 -6.49 -2.83 30.71
N LYS A 195 -7.68 -3.30 31.13
CA LYS A 195 -8.56 -2.62 32.09
C LYS A 195 -8.86 -1.16 31.74
N LEU A 196 -8.63 -0.75 30.48
CA LEU A 196 -9.24 0.45 29.94
C LEU A 196 -10.71 0.07 29.72
N GLY A 197 -11.58 0.50 30.64
CA GLY A 197 -13.01 0.24 30.57
C GLY A 197 -13.56 0.56 29.18
N SER A 198 -14.57 -0.19 28.75
CA SER A 198 -15.29 0.06 27.50
C SER A 198 -15.53 1.57 27.35
N TYR A 199 -15.17 2.14 26.20
CA TYR A 199 -15.30 3.58 25.91
C TYR A 199 -16.72 4.13 26.20
N ARG A 200 -17.74 3.25 26.28
CA ARG A 200 -19.10 3.59 26.75
C ARG A 200 -19.14 4.21 28.15
N GLN A 201 -18.12 3.99 29.00
CA GLN A 201 -18.03 4.59 30.33
C GLN A 201 -17.29 5.94 30.35
N LEU A 202 -16.45 6.24 29.34
CA LEU A 202 -15.71 7.51 29.27
C LEU A 202 -16.60 8.70 28.83
N GLN A 203 -17.77 8.43 28.23
CA GLN A 203 -18.77 9.45 27.90
C GLN A 203 -19.59 9.90 29.13
N TYR A 204 -19.44 9.24 30.29
CA TYR A 204 -20.22 9.49 31.51
C TYR A 204 -19.38 9.79 32.75
N LEU A 205 -18.06 9.98 32.63
CA LEU A 205 -17.26 10.48 33.75
C LEU A 205 -17.55 11.98 33.93
N PRO A 206 -17.91 12.44 35.16
CA PRO A 206 -17.99 13.86 35.42
C PRO A 206 -16.58 14.43 35.20
N ARG A 207 -16.49 15.52 34.42
CA ARG A 207 -15.24 16.28 34.27
C ARG A 207 -14.80 16.72 35.67
N SER A 208 -13.84 16.01 36.26
CA SER A 208 -13.18 16.45 37.47
C SER A 208 -12.38 17.69 37.12
N GLY A 209 -12.77 18.82 37.70
CA GLY A 209 -12.14 20.12 37.46
C GLY A 209 -10.67 20.09 37.83
N THR A 210 -9.84 20.42 36.86
CA THR A 210 -8.89 21.55 36.84
C THR A 210 -8.16 21.42 35.51
N ASP A 211 -8.69 22.04 34.47
CA ASP A 211 -7.90 22.47 33.32
C ASP A 211 -8.45 23.84 32.94
N GLU A 212 -7.58 24.84 33.05
CA GLU A 212 -7.88 26.22 32.75
C GLU A 212 -8.47 26.32 31.35
N ALA A 213 -9.67 26.89 31.29
CA ALA A 213 -10.33 27.21 30.05
C ALA A 213 -9.49 28.26 29.30
N ILE A 214 -8.90 27.88 28.17
CA ILE A 214 -8.58 28.85 27.13
C ILE A 214 -9.93 29.39 26.64
N VAL A 215 -10.25 30.61 27.06
CA VAL A 215 -11.43 31.37 26.65
C VAL A 215 -11.28 31.74 25.16
N PRO A 216 -12.15 31.26 24.25
CA PRO A 216 -12.28 31.88 22.94
C PRO A 216 -13.10 33.17 23.13
N GLY A 217 -12.51 34.29 22.71
CA GLY A 217 -13.12 35.62 22.81
C GLY A 217 -14.54 35.67 22.24
N GLU A 218 -15.40 36.35 22.98
CA GLU A 218 -16.74 36.75 22.56
C GLU A 218 -16.65 37.52 21.24
N THR A 219 -17.37 37.06 20.22
CA THR A 219 -17.84 37.95 19.14
C THR A 219 -19.36 37.91 19.17
N THR A 220 -19.91 38.92 19.82
CA THR A 220 -21.33 39.24 19.88
C THR A 220 -21.86 39.49 18.47
N LEU A 221 -22.94 38.80 18.09
CA LEU A 221 -23.77 39.18 16.94
C LEU A 221 -25.13 39.63 17.48
N GLU A 222 -25.35 40.95 17.48
CA GLU A 222 -26.64 41.56 17.74
C GLU A 222 -27.60 41.40 16.55
N PRO A 223 -28.93 41.37 16.80
CA PRO A 223 -29.93 41.26 15.74
C PRO A 223 -30.17 42.62 15.06
N ASN A 224 -29.99 42.68 13.75
CA ASN A 224 -30.31 43.88 12.98
C ASN A 224 -31.80 43.88 12.61
N VAL A 225 -32.57 44.68 13.34
CA VAL A 225 -33.92 45.12 12.96
C VAL A 225 -33.75 46.33 12.05
N VAL A 226 -34.22 46.25 10.80
CA VAL A 226 -34.67 47.45 10.07
C VAL A 226 -35.93 47.11 9.29
N ALA A 227 -37.05 47.66 9.75
CA ALA A 227 -38.25 47.85 8.96
C ALA A 227 -38.14 49.18 8.20
N SER A 228 -38.48 49.14 6.91
CA SER A 228 -39.22 50.18 6.17
C SER A 228 -39.63 49.60 4.82
#